data_AF-A0A7V6T3B7-F1
#
_entry.id   AF-A0A7V6T3B7-F1
#
_cell.length_a   1.000
_cell.length_b   1.000
_cell.length_c   1.000
_cell.angle_alpha   90.00
_cell.angle_beta   90.00
_cell.angle_gamma   90.00
#
_symmetry.space_group_name_H-M   'P 1'
#
loop_
_entity.id
_entity.type
_entity.pdbx_description
1 polymer ?
#
loop_
_entity_poly.entity_id
_entity_poly.type
_entity_poly.pdbx_seq_one_letter_code
_entity_poly.pdbx_strand_id
1 'polypeptide(L)'
;MNYMKTGNVYIIRIDCGEEIVKAVNDICQKENITLGSLSGLGAIDRAKLGLYSIEKQEYIVNEFEGEYEITSLIGNVTTKDGVPYLHMHMTIGDITGAVVGGHLSEARVSATCEIVIRTAEGTIEREFNSAIGLNTMVFPDSSS
;
A
#
# COMPACT_ATOMS: atom_id res chain seq x y z
N MET A 1 6.29 -15.67 1.55
CA MET A 1 4.86 -15.33 1.76
C MET A 1 3.94 -16.51 1.47
N ASN A 2 2.74 -16.50 2.04
CA ASN A 2 1.62 -17.39 1.67
C ASN A 2 0.31 -16.60 1.65
N TYR A 3 -0.67 -17.03 0.85
CA TYR A 3 -2.00 -16.41 0.85
C TYR A 3 -3.10 -17.41 0.49
N MET A 4 -4.33 -17.07 0.84
CA MET A 4 -5.54 -17.76 0.41
C MET A 4 -6.58 -16.77 -0.11
N LYS A 5 -7.41 -17.23 -1.05
CA LYS A 5 -8.58 -16.51 -1.53
C LYS A 5 -9.85 -17.14 -0.97
N THR A 6 -10.77 -16.30 -0.49
CA THR A 6 -12.11 -16.70 -0.07
C THR A 6 -13.13 -15.65 -0.53
N GLY A 7 -13.99 -16.01 -1.49
CA GLY A 7 -14.87 -15.05 -2.16
C GLY A 7 -14.07 -13.94 -2.84
N ASN A 8 -14.40 -12.68 -2.54
CA ASN A 8 -13.70 -11.48 -2.99
C ASN A 8 -12.61 -11.00 -2.02
N VAL A 9 -12.12 -11.87 -1.14
CA VAL A 9 -11.14 -11.53 -0.11
C VAL A 9 -9.88 -12.38 -0.28
N TYR A 10 -8.71 -11.73 -0.22
CA TYR A 10 -7.41 -12.38 -0.10
C TYR A 10 -6.87 -12.16 1.31
N ILE A 11 -6.44 -13.24 1.96
CA ILE A 11 -5.77 -13.21 3.26
C ILE A 11 -4.32 -13.59 3.01
N ILE A 12 -3.41 -12.67 3.32
CA ILE A 12 -1.99 -12.73 2.94
C ILE A 12 -1.14 -12.68 4.21
N ARG A 13 -0.14 -13.56 4.27
CA ARG A 13 0.96 -13.50 5.23
C ARG A 13 2.27 -13.29 4.48
N ILE A 14 2.92 -12.17 4.74
CA ILE A 14 4.25 -11.84 4.25
C ILE A 14 5.25 -12.27 5.34
N ASP A 15 6.26 -13.03 4.94
CA ASP A 15 7.23 -13.64 5.83
C ASP A 15 8.42 -12.68 6.10
N CYS A 16 9.16 -12.95 7.18
CA CYS A 16 10.38 -12.22 7.53
C CYS A 16 11.35 -12.07 6.34
N GLY A 17 11.89 -10.86 6.17
CA GLY A 17 12.84 -10.50 5.13
C GLY A 17 12.20 -10.07 3.80
N GLU A 18 10.90 -10.28 3.61
CA GLU A 18 10.19 -9.83 2.41
C GLU A 18 9.79 -8.34 2.50
N GLU A 19 9.65 -7.70 1.33
CA GLU A 19 9.26 -6.29 1.22
C GLU A 19 7.76 -6.19 0.88
N ILE A 20 7.02 -5.42 1.68
CA ILE A 20 5.56 -5.38 1.69
C ILE A 20 4.99 -4.89 0.36
N VAL A 21 5.50 -3.78 -0.17
CA VAL A 21 4.96 -3.16 -1.40
C VAL A 21 5.09 -4.09 -2.58
N LYS A 22 6.26 -4.70 -2.73
CA LYS A 22 6.56 -5.70 -3.75
C LYS A 22 5.68 -6.94 -3.59
N ALA A 23 5.58 -7.50 -2.39
CA ALA A 23 4.78 -8.72 -2.16
C ALA A 23 3.30 -8.51 -2.50
N VAL A 24 2.72 -7.38 -2.09
CA VAL A 24 1.33 -7.01 -2.43
C VAL A 24 1.17 -6.80 -3.93
N ASN A 25 2.12 -6.12 -4.58
CA ASN A 25 2.07 -5.88 -6.01
C ASN A 25 2.16 -7.18 -6.81
N ASP A 26 3.05 -8.10 -6.43
CA ASP A 26 3.21 -9.41 -7.07
C ASP A 26 1.90 -10.23 -6.98
N ILE A 27 1.20 -10.19 -5.84
CA ILE A 27 -0.11 -10.84 -5.69
C ILE A 27 -1.16 -10.17 -6.58
N CYS A 28 -1.21 -8.84 -6.61
CA CYS A 28 -2.17 -8.11 -7.45
C CYS A 28 -1.97 -8.41 -8.93
N GLN A 29 -0.71 -8.51 -9.39
CA GLN A 29 -0.39 -8.90 -10.77
C GLN A 29 -0.75 -10.36 -11.04
N LYS A 30 -0.35 -11.29 -10.15
CA LYS A 30 -0.61 -12.72 -10.31
C LYS A 30 -2.10 -13.04 -10.38
N GLU A 31 -2.91 -12.38 -9.56
CA GLU A 31 -4.34 -12.62 -9.42
C GLU A 31 -5.21 -11.66 -10.24
N ASN A 32 -4.58 -10.77 -11.04
CA ASN A 32 -5.23 -9.74 -11.84
C ASN A 32 -6.21 -8.87 -11.02
N ILE A 33 -5.78 -8.41 -9.85
CA ILE A 33 -6.57 -7.53 -8.99
C ILE A 33 -6.47 -6.10 -9.53
N THR A 34 -7.56 -5.59 -10.09
CA THR A 34 -7.65 -4.25 -10.69
C THR A 34 -8.27 -3.22 -9.76
N LEU A 35 -9.08 -3.64 -8.79
CA LEU A 35 -9.78 -2.75 -7.88
C LEU A 35 -9.97 -3.41 -6.51
N GLY A 36 -9.65 -2.69 -5.45
CA GLY A 36 -9.88 -3.15 -4.09
C GLY A 36 -9.37 -2.22 -3.02
N SER A 37 -9.65 -2.59 -1.78
CA SER A 37 -9.09 -1.99 -0.58
C SER A 37 -8.24 -3.02 0.15
N LEU A 38 -7.25 -2.55 0.91
CA LEU A 38 -6.45 -3.41 1.77
C LEU A 38 -6.26 -2.80 3.15
N SER A 39 -6.15 -3.67 4.13
CA SER A 39 -5.76 -3.33 5.49
C SER A 39 -4.84 -4.39 6.06
N GLY A 40 -3.89 -4.01 6.91
CA GLY A 40 -2.99 -4.97 7.56
C GLY A 40 -2.31 -4.45 8.82
N LEU A 41 -1.54 -5.35 9.42
CA LEU A 41 -0.71 -5.16 10.60
C LEU A 41 0.50 -6.10 10.55
N GLY A 42 1.43 -5.99 11.50
CA GLY A 42 2.63 -6.84 11.53
C GLY A 42 3.81 -6.14 12.16
N ALA A 43 5.01 -6.66 11.92
CA ALA A 43 6.26 -6.08 12.41
C ALA A 43 7.30 -5.93 11.29
N ILE A 44 8.05 -4.83 11.33
CA ILE A 44 9.08 -4.47 10.35
C ILE A 44 10.39 -4.12 11.04
N ASP A 45 11.50 -4.20 10.31
CA ASP A 45 12.82 -3.72 10.75
C ASP A 45 13.33 -2.51 9.93
N ARG A 46 12.62 -2.19 8.84
CA ARG A 46 12.91 -1.05 7.98
C ARG A 46 11.64 -0.55 7.30
N ALA A 47 11.46 0.78 7.24
CA ALA A 47 10.43 1.42 6.42
C ALA A 47 10.90 2.75 5.82
N LYS A 48 10.31 3.11 4.68
CA LYS A 48 10.39 4.42 4.06
C LYS A 48 8.99 5.02 3.98
N LEU A 49 8.77 6.08 4.75
CA LEU A 49 7.48 6.78 4.84
C LEU A 49 7.65 8.23 4.41
N GLY A 50 6.74 8.71 3.56
CA GLY A 50 6.86 10.03 2.93
C GLY A 50 5.65 10.93 3.10
N LEU A 51 5.91 12.23 3.01
CA LEU A 51 4.91 13.28 2.78
C LEU A 51 5.11 13.82 1.36
N TYR A 52 4.04 13.94 0.60
CA TYR A 52 4.10 14.65 -0.69
C TYR A 52 4.01 16.16 -0.48
N SER A 53 5.03 16.90 -0.92
CA SER A 53 5.03 18.37 -0.90
C SER A 53 4.40 18.92 -2.18
N ILE A 54 3.28 19.63 -2.05
CA ILE A 54 2.61 20.28 -3.19
C ILE A 54 3.47 21.40 -3.78
N GLU A 55 4.16 22.16 -2.94
CA GLU A 55 5.03 23.26 -3.38
C GLU A 55 6.18 22.76 -4.26
N LYS A 56 6.79 21.64 -3.87
CA LYS A 56 7.95 21.06 -4.56
C LYS A 56 7.58 19.98 -5.58
N GLN A 57 6.33 19.52 -5.55
CA GLN A 57 5.84 18.36 -6.30
C GLN A 57 6.71 17.11 -6.15
N GLU A 58 7.20 16.86 -4.94
CA GLU A 58 8.09 15.74 -4.62
C GLU A 58 7.72 15.07 -3.27
N TYR A 59 8.10 13.80 -3.12
CA TYR A 59 7.97 13.10 -1.84
C TYR A 59 9.18 13.39 -0.95
N ILE A 60 8.93 13.92 0.24
CA ILE A 60 9.90 14.05 1.32
C ILE A 60 9.82 12.76 2.14
N VAL A 61 10.82 11.89 1.97
CA VAL A 61 10.86 10.53 2.55
C VAL A 61 11.75 10.50 3.78
N ASN A 62 11.26 9.86 4.84
CA ASN A 62 12.04 9.50 6.02
C ASN A 62 12.29 7.99 6.01
N GLU A 63 13.52 7.59 6.35
CA GLU A 63 13.88 6.19 6.56
C GLU A 63 13.87 5.88 8.06
N PHE A 64 13.28 4.73 8.40
CA PHE A 64 13.22 4.20 9.76
C PHE A 64 13.89 2.83 9.75
N GLU A 65 14.85 2.63 10.65
CA GLU A 65 15.56 1.36 10.86
C GLU A 65 15.51 0.99 12.34
N GLY A 66 15.18 -0.26 12.64
CA GLY A 66 14.95 -0.74 14.00
C GLY A 66 13.62 -1.49 14.12
N GLU A 67 13.30 -1.96 15.31
CA GLU A 67 12.09 -2.75 15.55
C GLU A 67 10.86 -1.85 15.63
N TYR A 68 9.90 -2.05 14.73
CA TYR A 68 8.63 -1.35 14.76
C TYR A 68 7.44 -2.30 14.56
N GLU A 69 6.37 -2.03 15.30
CA GLU A 69 5.04 -2.59 15.05
C GLU A 69 4.31 -1.76 13.99
N ILE A 70 3.74 -2.41 12.98
CA ILE A 70 2.80 -1.81 12.03
C ILE A 70 1.44 -1.71 12.76
N THR A 71 1.14 -0.52 13.27
CA THR A 71 -0.12 -0.27 13.99
C THR A 71 -1.30 -0.04 13.05
N SER A 72 -1.03 0.34 11.80
CA SER A 72 -2.02 0.44 10.73
C SER A 72 -1.32 0.41 9.37
N LEU A 73 -1.77 -0.46 8.48
CA LEU A 73 -1.45 -0.41 7.04
C LEU A 73 -2.76 -0.32 6.30
N ILE A 74 -3.01 0.77 5.58
CA ILE A 74 -4.26 1.00 4.85
C ILE A 74 -3.94 1.40 3.42
N GLY A 75 -4.67 0.86 2.46
CA GLY A 75 -4.50 1.25 1.08
C GLY A 75 -5.61 0.80 0.14
N ASN A 76 -5.37 1.06 -1.14
CA ASN A 76 -6.21 0.61 -2.23
C ASN A 76 -5.37 0.08 -3.39
N VAL A 77 -6.01 -0.79 -4.16
CA VAL A 77 -5.55 -1.26 -5.46
C VAL A 77 -6.44 -0.60 -6.51
N THR A 78 -5.80 0.03 -7.48
CA THR A 78 -6.40 0.62 -8.69
C THR A 78 -5.53 0.21 -9.88
N THR A 79 -5.70 0.84 -11.04
CA THR A 79 -4.80 0.63 -12.17
C THR A 79 -4.23 1.94 -12.70
N LYS A 80 -3.11 1.82 -13.41
CA LYS A 80 -2.58 2.85 -14.30
C LYS A 80 -2.04 2.15 -15.54
N ASP A 81 -2.51 2.56 -16.71
CA ASP A 81 -2.16 1.93 -17.99
C ASP A 81 -2.45 0.42 -17.99
N GLY A 82 -3.54 0.00 -17.30
CA GLY A 82 -3.95 -1.39 -17.14
C GLY A 82 -3.10 -2.23 -16.18
N VAL A 83 -2.09 -1.64 -15.53
CA VAL A 83 -1.23 -2.31 -14.54
C VAL A 83 -1.71 -1.97 -13.12
N PRO A 84 -1.70 -2.92 -12.15
CA PRO A 84 -2.01 -2.61 -10.77
C PRO A 84 -1.21 -1.44 -10.21
N TYR A 85 -1.90 -0.51 -9.56
CA TYR A 85 -1.35 0.66 -8.91
C TYR A 85 -1.76 0.64 -7.44
N LEU A 86 -0.78 0.47 -6.56
CA LEU A 86 -0.99 0.47 -5.11
C LEU A 86 -0.88 1.91 -4.57
N HIS A 87 -1.80 2.27 -3.69
CA HIS A 87 -1.66 3.46 -2.86
C HIS A 87 -1.84 3.07 -1.40
N MET A 88 -0.75 3.08 -0.63
CA MET A 88 -0.73 2.61 0.74
C MET A 88 -0.13 3.65 1.68
N HIS A 89 -0.71 3.75 2.86
CA HIS A 89 -0.23 4.53 3.99
C HIS A 89 0.01 3.59 5.16
N MET A 90 0.99 3.92 5.99
CA MET A 90 1.36 3.11 7.14
C MET A 90 1.61 3.98 8.37
N THR A 91 1.22 3.49 9.54
CA THR A 91 1.68 3.97 10.85
C THR A 91 2.49 2.89 11.54
N ILE A 92 3.61 3.29 12.12
CA ILE A 92 4.55 2.40 12.81
C ILE A 92 4.78 2.90 14.24
N GLY A 93 4.82 1.97 15.19
CA GLY A 93 5.05 2.23 16.61
C GLY A 93 6.39 1.68 17.06
N ASP A 94 7.19 2.47 17.79
CA ASP A 94 8.47 2.03 18.37
C ASP A 94 8.32 1.44 19.78
N ILE A 95 9.44 1.01 20.37
CA ILE A 95 9.51 0.45 21.72
C ILE A 95 9.00 1.38 22.83
N THR A 96 8.98 2.69 22.58
CA THR A 96 8.45 3.68 23.54
C THR A 96 6.93 3.87 23.40
N GLY A 97 6.34 3.30 22.34
CA GLY A 97 4.95 3.52 21.95
C GLY A 97 4.75 4.80 21.13
N ALA A 98 5.83 5.49 20.72
CA ALA A 98 5.73 6.63 19.83
C ALA A 98 5.34 6.16 18.43
N VAL A 99 4.41 6.88 17.80
CA VAL A 99 3.87 6.53 16.48
C VAL A 99 4.24 7.59 15.46
N VAL A 100 4.74 7.14 14.31
CA VAL A 100 4.98 7.95 13.11
C VAL A 100 4.26 7.32 11.93
N GLY A 101 3.99 8.10 10.88
CA GLY A 101 3.25 7.60 9.73
C GLY A 101 3.39 8.46 8.48
N GLY A 102 2.97 7.91 7.34
CA GLY A 102 3.01 8.59 6.05
C GLY A 102 2.62 7.69 4.88
N HIS A 103 2.88 8.19 3.68
CA HIS A 103 2.79 7.41 2.45
C HIS A 103 3.88 6.33 2.43
N LEU A 104 3.51 5.08 2.22
CA LEU A 104 4.44 3.96 2.23
C LEU A 104 5.09 3.77 0.86
N SER A 105 6.41 3.85 0.78
CA SER A 105 7.17 3.52 -0.44
C SER A 105 7.94 2.21 -0.35
N GLU A 106 8.37 1.79 0.84
CA GLU A 106 9.09 0.52 1.08
C GLU A 106 8.91 0.12 2.55
N ALA A 107 8.72 -1.17 2.85
CA ALA A 107 8.86 -1.69 4.21
C ALA A 107 9.26 -3.17 4.22
N ARG A 108 10.27 -3.53 5.02
CA ARG A 108 10.76 -4.90 5.16
C ARG A 108 10.26 -5.55 6.44
N VAL A 109 9.65 -6.72 6.32
CA VAL A 109 9.07 -7.46 7.45
C VAL A 109 10.16 -8.06 8.33
N SER A 110 10.05 -7.85 9.65
CA SER A 110 10.97 -8.42 10.64
C SER A 110 10.46 -9.72 11.26
N ALA A 111 9.14 -9.90 11.37
CA ALA A 111 8.53 -11.14 11.87
C ALA A 111 7.45 -11.67 10.92
N THR A 112 6.28 -11.02 10.87
CA THR A 112 5.17 -11.32 9.96
C THR A 112 4.44 -10.03 9.62
N CYS A 113 3.85 -9.97 8.43
CA CYS A 113 2.85 -8.96 8.09
C CYS A 113 1.60 -9.65 7.53
N GLU A 114 0.46 -9.34 8.12
CA GLU A 114 -0.83 -9.92 7.77
C GLU A 114 -1.68 -8.86 7.08
N ILE A 115 -2.09 -9.14 5.84
CA ILE A 115 -2.84 -8.22 5.00
C ILE A 115 -4.13 -8.90 4.52
N VAL A 116 -5.23 -8.15 4.60
CA VAL A 116 -6.51 -8.50 4.00
C VAL A 116 -6.75 -7.57 2.82
N ILE A 117 -6.89 -8.13 1.62
CA ILE A 117 -7.32 -7.39 0.43
C ILE A 117 -8.78 -7.77 0.15
N ARG A 118 -9.67 -6.77 0.08
CA ARG A 118 -11.05 -6.91 -0.36
C ARG A 118 -11.17 -6.35 -1.78
N THR A 119 -11.42 -7.23 -2.74
CA THR A 119 -11.56 -6.84 -4.15
C THR A 119 -12.97 -6.39 -4.47
N ALA A 120 -13.09 -5.54 -5.50
CA ALA A 120 -14.34 -5.15 -6.12
C ALA A 120 -14.28 -5.45 -7.62
N GLU A 121 -15.45 -5.53 -8.25
CA GLU A 121 -15.54 -5.68 -9.70
C GLU A 121 -15.26 -4.34 -10.40
N GLY A 122 -14.70 -4.41 -11.60
CA GLY A 122 -14.38 -3.24 -12.43
C GLY A 122 -12.96 -2.72 -12.25
N THR A 123 -12.77 -1.50 -12.73
CA THR A 123 -11.46 -0.85 -12.81
C THR A 123 -11.62 0.64 -12.53
N ILE A 124 -10.70 1.20 -11.77
CA ILE A 124 -10.52 2.64 -11.63
C ILE A 124 -9.10 2.93 -12.09
N GLU A 125 -8.98 3.60 -13.24
CA GLU A 125 -7.70 4.04 -13.77
C GLU A 125 -7.21 5.30 -13.04
N ARG A 126 -5.91 5.55 -13.16
CA ARG A 126 -5.29 6.78 -12.70
C ARG A 126 -4.64 7.54 -13.84
N GLU A 127 -4.86 8.85 -13.85
CA GLU A 127 -4.22 9.76 -14.79
C GLU A 127 -3.37 10.79 -14.05
N PHE A 128 -2.30 11.23 -14.71
CA PHE A 128 -1.41 12.25 -14.16
C PHE A 128 -2.10 13.62 -14.19
N ASN A 129 -2.31 14.19 -13.01
CA ASN A 129 -2.81 15.55 -12.84
C ASN A 129 -1.63 16.51 -12.70
N SER A 130 -1.34 17.27 -13.76
CA SER A 130 -0.23 18.22 -13.80
C SER A 130 -0.34 19.39 -12.82
N ALA A 131 -1.56 19.74 -12.39
CA ALA A 131 -1.77 20.83 -11.43
C ALA A 131 -1.25 20.47 -10.03
N ILE A 132 -1.26 19.18 -9.67
CA ILE A 132 -0.79 18.69 -8.37
C ILE A 132 0.43 17.76 -8.45
N GLY A 133 0.81 17.31 -9.65
CA GLY A 133 1.98 16.45 -9.87
C GLY A 133 1.77 14.99 -9.44
N LEU A 134 0.53 14.50 -9.38
CA LEU A 134 0.20 13.15 -8.90
C LEU A 134 -0.72 12.38 -9.85
N ASN A 135 -0.66 11.06 -9.76
CA ASN A 135 -1.63 10.17 -10.43
C ASN A 135 -2.91 10.07 -9.59
N THR A 136 -4.01 10.64 -10.08
CA THR A 136 -5.30 10.63 -9.39
C THR A 136 -6.28 9.66 -10.04
N MET A 137 -7.17 9.09 -9.22
CA MET A 137 -8.26 8.24 -9.73
C MET A 137 -9.13 9.03 -10.71
N VAL A 138 -9.47 8.39 -11.82
CA VAL A 138 -10.45 8.90 -12.80
C VAL A 138 -11.75 8.14 -12.60
N PHE A 139 -12.82 8.88 -12.39
CA PHE A 139 -14.16 8.32 -12.29
C PHE A 139 -14.88 8.57 -13.62
N PRO A 140 -15.64 7.60 -14.15
CA PRO A 140 -16.53 7.87 -15.27
C PRO A 140 -17.52 8.97 -14.87
N ASP A 141 -17.79 9.90 -15.79
CA ASP A 141 -18.82 10.92 -15.57
C ASP A 141 -20.12 10.23 -15.17
N SER A 142 -20.69 10.61 -14.03
CA SER A 142 -22.02 10.19 -13.61
C SER A 142 -23.06 10.91 -14.46
N SER A 143 -23.07 10.66 -15.76
CA SER A 143 -24.14 11.05 -16.67
C SER A 143 -25.08 9.85 -16.83
N SER A 144 -25.94 9.71 -15.83
CA SER A 144 -27.19 8.94 -15.88
C SER A 144 -28.28 9.72 -15.18
#